data_AF-A0A7J8MG42-F1
#
_entry.id   AF-A0A7J8MG42-F1
#
_cell.length_a   1.000
_cell.length_b   1.000
_cell.length_c   1.000
_cell.angle_alpha   90.00
_cell.angle_beta   90.00
_cell.angle_gamma   90.00
#
_symmetry.space_group_name_H-M   'P 1'
#
loop_
_entity.id
_entity.type
_entity.pdbx_description
1 polymer ?
#
loop_
_entity_poly.entity_id
_entity_poly.type
_entity_poly.pdbx_seq_one_letter_code
_entity_poly.pdbx_strand_id
1 'polypeptide(L)'
;MEIDAGNESKPSASPVAFSSVFDPSNPIGFFKSAFAFASQMAADIFDDNKEDKMENKILSLLDDIKKRKREKKDESEEEEDAVNKRWRTSEADTKKPSHDDPLPPNKNNGLDMKNYSWSQTIGDVMVQVPVPLGTKKKLVICDIKNTSLRVGVKGQPLLIDDELFQAVKVCESYWTLEDNET
;
A
#
# COMPACT_ATOMS: atom_id res chain seq x y z
N MET A 1 60.39 -7.93 -36.81
CA MET A 1 59.83 -6.62 -36.38
C MET A 1 58.33 -6.82 -36.39
N GLU A 2 57.82 -7.49 -35.36
CA GLU A 2 56.40 -7.81 -35.22
C GLU A 2 55.84 -6.85 -34.18
N ILE A 3 54.84 -6.07 -34.59
CA ILE A 3 54.09 -5.16 -33.75
C ILE A 3 52.83 -5.91 -33.31
N ASP A 4 52.89 -6.50 -32.12
CA ASP A 4 51.78 -7.20 -31.48
C ASP A 4 50.81 -6.16 -30.90
N ALA A 5 49.56 -6.20 -31.35
CA ALA A 5 48.52 -5.28 -30.96
C ALA A 5 47.99 -5.65 -29.57
N GLY A 6 48.34 -4.83 -28.58
CA GLY A 6 47.81 -4.92 -27.21
C GLY A 6 46.28 -4.87 -27.21
N ASN A 7 45.68 -6.02 -26.93
CA ASN A 7 44.26 -6.23 -26.69
C ASN A 7 43.84 -5.54 -25.38
N GLU A 8 43.32 -4.32 -25.45
CA GLU A 8 42.62 -3.67 -24.34
C GLU A 8 41.27 -4.38 -24.09
N SER A 9 41.26 -5.28 -23.12
CA SER A 9 40.05 -5.88 -22.58
C SER A 9 39.22 -4.82 -21.83
N LYS A 10 38.12 -4.39 -22.46
CA LYS A 10 37.02 -3.65 -21.81
C LYS A 10 36.56 -4.36 -20.52
N PRO A 11 36.38 -3.66 -19.39
CA PRO A 11 35.85 -4.29 -18.20
C PRO A 11 34.36 -4.64 -18.40
N SER A 12 34.08 -5.93 -18.32
CA SER A 12 32.73 -6.50 -18.27
C SER A 12 32.03 -5.99 -17.00
N ALA A 13 30.90 -5.30 -17.17
CA ALA A 13 30.11 -4.73 -16.09
C ALA A 13 29.42 -5.83 -15.27
N SER A 14 30.07 -6.29 -14.22
CA SER A 14 29.43 -6.92 -13.06
C SER A 14 29.33 -5.90 -11.93
N PRO A 15 28.23 -5.85 -11.15
CA PRO A 15 28.08 -4.90 -10.05
C PRO A 15 29.18 -5.17 -9.02
N VAL A 16 30.13 -4.23 -8.92
CA VAL A 16 31.23 -4.31 -7.97
C VAL A 16 30.63 -4.15 -6.58
N ALA A 17 30.74 -5.17 -5.73
CA ALA A 17 30.30 -5.08 -4.35
C ALA A 17 31.37 -4.37 -3.51
N PHE A 18 30.96 -3.42 -2.67
CA PHE A 18 31.86 -2.76 -1.74
C PHE A 18 32.39 -3.77 -0.70
N SER A 19 33.69 -4.02 -0.70
CA SER A 19 34.35 -4.95 0.23
C SER A 19 35.52 -4.25 0.92
N SER A 20 35.20 -3.45 1.95
CA SER A 20 36.21 -2.86 2.83
C SER A 20 35.79 -3.09 4.29
N VAL A 21 36.74 -3.52 5.13
CA VAL A 21 36.51 -3.76 6.56
C VAL A 21 36.91 -2.50 7.32
N PHE A 22 36.06 -2.04 8.22
CA PHE A 22 36.36 -0.90 9.08
C PHE A 22 37.42 -1.29 10.13
N ASP A 23 38.60 -0.67 10.06
CA ASP A 23 39.67 -0.83 11.04
C ASP A 23 39.73 0.41 11.96
N PRO A 24 39.40 0.29 13.26
CA PRO A 24 39.47 1.39 14.22
C PRO A 24 40.87 1.98 14.42
N SER A 25 41.93 1.20 14.12
CA SER A 25 43.32 1.67 14.21
C SER A 25 43.73 2.49 12.99
N ASN A 26 43.02 2.34 11.87
CA ASN A 26 43.23 3.09 10.64
C ASN A 26 41.90 3.42 9.93
N PRO A 27 41.08 4.30 10.51
CA PRO A 27 39.75 4.60 9.98
C PRO A 27 39.82 5.29 8.60
N ILE A 28 40.92 5.98 8.30
CA ILE A 28 41.10 6.72 7.04
C ILE A 28 41.17 5.78 5.84
N GLY A 29 41.72 4.57 5.99
CA GLY A 29 41.79 3.58 4.91
C GLY A 29 40.42 3.18 4.40
N PHE A 30 39.50 2.90 5.33
CA PHE A 30 38.11 2.59 5.02
C PHE A 30 37.40 3.72 4.27
N PHE A 31 37.53 4.97 4.72
CA PHE A 31 36.88 6.11 4.07
C PHE A 31 37.40 6.40 2.67
N LYS A 32 38.71 6.21 2.42
CA LYS A 32 39.27 6.34 1.06
C LYS A 32 38.70 5.30 0.11
N SER A 33 38.57 4.05 0.55
CA SER A 33 37.94 2.99 -0.23
C SER A 33 36.45 3.26 -0.45
N ALA A 34 35.73 3.73 0.57
CA ALA A 34 34.31 4.08 0.45
C ALA A 34 34.08 5.23 -0.54
N PHE A 35 34.91 6.27 -0.49
CA PHE A 35 34.83 7.40 -1.41
C PHE A 35 35.16 7.00 -2.85
N ALA A 36 36.21 6.18 -3.05
CA ALA A 36 36.55 5.66 -4.37
C ALA A 36 35.42 4.81 -4.96
N PHE A 37 34.83 3.92 -4.16
CA PHE A 37 33.68 3.12 -4.55
C PHE A 37 32.47 3.98 -4.96
N ALA A 38 32.13 4.98 -4.15
CA ALA A 38 31.05 5.90 -4.44
C ALA A 38 31.30 6.72 -5.72
N SER A 39 32.54 7.16 -5.94
CA SER A 39 32.90 7.88 -7.17
C SER A 39 32.80 7.02 -8.43
N GLN A 40 33.11 5.73 -8.32
CA GLN A 40 32.99 4.78 -9.42
C GLN A 40 31.53 4.45 -9.72
N MET A 41 30.69 4.37 -8.69
CA MET A 41 29.24 4.19 -8.84
C MET A 41 28.55 5.46 -9.38
N ALA A 42 29.01 6.64 -8.99
CA ALA A 42 28.47 7.91 -9.48
C ALA A 42 28.70 8.08 -10.99
N ALA A 43 29.81 7.59 -11.53
CA ALA A 43 30.07 7.61 -12.98
C ALA A 43 29.04 6.80 -13.80
N ASP A 44 28.39 5.81 -13.18
CA ASP A 44 27.33 4.99 -13.79
C ASP A 44 25.92 5.62 -13.66
N ILE A 45 25.78 6.67 -12.84
CA ILE A 45 24.52 7.39 -12.58
C ILE A 45 24.34 8.60 -13.49
N PHE A 46 25.43 9.25 -13.94
CA PHE A 46 25.40 10.42 -14.83
C PHE A 46 25.55 10.06 -16.33
N ASP A 47 25.05 8.90 -16.76
CA ASP A 47 24.93 8.56 -18.18
C ASP A 47 23.54 8.98 -18.69
N ASP A 48 23.44 10.26 -19.09
CA ASP A 48 22.20 10.93 -19.54
C ASP A 48 21.49 10.20 -20.69
N ASN A 49 22.17 9.30 -21.42
CA ASN A 49 21.57 8.52 -22.52
C ASN A 49 20.67 7.36 -22.05
N LYS A 50 20.65 7.02 -20.76
CA LYS A 50 19.90 5.86 -20.24
C LYS A 50 18.44 6.21 -19.93
N GLU A 51 18.17 7.43 -19.50
CA GLU A 51 16.80 7.93 -19.26
C GLU A 51 16.03 8.04 -20.59
N ASP A 52 16.62 8.69 -21.60
CA ASP A 52 16.03 8.80 -22.95
C ASP A 52 15.70 7.42 -23.55
N LYS A 53 16.57 6.43 -23.31
CA LYS A 53 16.35 5.06 -23.79
C LYS A 53 15.24 4.35 -23.02
N MET A 54 15.06 4.65 -21.73
CA MET A 54 13.97 4.09 -20.93
C MET A 54 12.63 4.73 -21.30
N GLU A 55 12.59 6.05 -21.47
CA GLU A 55 11.38 6.78 -21.87
C GLU A 55 10.86 6.33 -23.23
N ASN A 56 11.74 6.20 -24.23
CA ASN A 56 11.37 5.68 -25.56
C ASN A 56 10.83 4.25 -25.50
N LYS A 57 11.33 3.43 -24.57
CA LYS A 57 10.85 2.06 -24.35
C LYS A 57 9.50 2.04 -23.63
N ILE A 58 9.23 2.99 -22.74
CA ILE A 58 7.93 3.14 -22.07
C ILE A 58 6.87 3.61 -23.06
N LEU A 59 7.21 4.56 -23.94
CA LEU A 59 6.29 5.07 -24.97
C LEU A 59 5.87 4.00 -25.96
N SER A 60 6.80 3.17 -26.45
CA SER A 60 6.45 2.07 -27.37
C SER A 60 5.57 1.00 -26.72
N LEU A 61 5.80 0.68 -25.44
CA LEU A 61 4.96 -0.25 -24.70
C LEU A 61 3.53 0.29 -24.45
N LEU A 62 3.38 1.60 -24.22
CA LEU A 62 2.07 2.24 -24.06
C LEU A 62 1.26 2.23 -25.36
N ASP A 63 1.91 2.45 -26.50
CA ASP A 63 1.27 2.38 -27.81
C ASP A 63 0.83 0.94 -28.15
N ASP A 64 1.66 -0.06 -27.83
CA ASP A 64 1.30 -1.47 -27.95
C ASP A 64 0.11 -1.86 -27.06
N ILE A 65 0.05 -1.34 -25.82
CA ILE A 65 -1.07 -1.59 -24.90
C ILE A 65 -2.36 -0.91 -25.40
N LYS A 66 -2.27 0.31 -25.92
CA LYS A 66 -3.44 1.03 -26.50
C LYS A 66 -3.95 0.34 -27.76
N LYS A 67 -3.05 -0.17 -28.61
CA LYS A 67 -3.41 -0.93 -29.82
C LYS A 67 -4.12 -2.23 -29.45
N ARG A 68 -3.56 -3.00 -28.51
CA ARG A 68 -4.19 -4.23 -27.97
C ARG A 68 -5.53 -3.98 -27.28
N LYS A 69 -5.73 -2.80 -26.68
CA LYS A 69 -7.02 -2.39 -26.09
C LYS A 69 -8.06 -1.99 -27.14
N ARG A 70 -7.65 -1.38 -28.26
CA ARG A 70 -8.57 -1.08 -29.38
C ARG A 70 -8.98 -2.34 -30.11
N GLU A 71 -8.04 -3.26 -30.38
CA GLU A 71 -8.32 -4.56 -31.01
C GLU A 71 -9.22 -5.45 -30.14
N LYS A 72 -9.11 -5.40 -28.81
CA LYS A 72 -10.02 -6.11 -27.88
C LYS A 72 -11.38 -5.45 -27.67
N LYS A 73 -11.54 -4.17 -28.04
CA LYS A 73 -12.79 -3.44 -27.84
C LYS A 73 -13.83 -3.76 -28.93
N ASP A 74 -13.37 -4.02 -30.16
CA ASP A 74 -14.26 -4.34 -31.27
C ASP A 74 -14.84 -5.78 -31.19
N GLU A 75 -14.21 -6.70 -30.44
CA GLU A 75 -14.77 -8.05 -30.19
C GLU A 75 -15.66 -8.12 -28.93
N SER A 76 -15.46 -7.25 -27.93
CA SER A 76 -16.21 -7.31 -26.67
C SER A 76 -17.60 -6.64 -26.71
N GLU A 77 -17.88 -5.79 -27.71
CA GLU A 77 -19.17 -5.08 -27.81
C GLU A 77 -20.32 -5.98 -28.32
N GLU A 78 -20.07 -7.07 -29.05
CA GLU A 78 -21.11 -8.06 -29.41
C GLU A 78 -21.36 -9.13 -28.34
N GLU A 79 -20.36 -9.46 -27.51
CA GLU A 79 -20.50 -10.45 -26.42
C GLU A 79 -21.01 -9.85 -25.10
N GLU A 80 -20.74 -8.58 -24.79
CA GLU A 80 -21.29 -7.91 -23.59
C GLU A 80 -22.81 -7.78 -23.65
N ASP A 81 -23.41 -7.52 -24.82
CA ASP A 81 -24.87 -7.39 -24.94
C ASP A 81 -25.60 -8.74 -24.79
N ALA A 82 -24.94 -9.86 -25.12
CA ALA A 82 -25.46 -11.20 -24.92
C ALA A 82 -25.34 -11.69 -23.45
N VAL A 83 -24.23 -11.35 -22.77
CA VAL A 83 -24.03 -11.64 -21.34
C VAL A 83 -24.95 -10.78 -20.46
N ASN A 84 -25.22 -9.53 -20.84
CA ASN A 84 -26.07 -8.61 -20.08
C ASN A 84 -27.57 -9.01 -20.10
N LYS A 85 -28.01 -9.89 -21.02
CA LYS A 85 -29.36 -10.50 -20.98
C LYS A 85 -29.45 -11.80 -20.19
N ARG A 86 -28.34 -12.48 -19.89
CA ARG A 86 -28.35 -13.78 -19.19
C ARG A 86 -28.40 -13.64 -17.66
N TRP A 87 -27.94 -12.53 -17.09
CA TRP A 87 -27.97 -12.33 -15.63
C TRP A 87 -29.30 -11.80 -15.08
N ARG A 88 -30.24 -11.37 -15.93
CA ARG A 88 -31.52 -10.80 -15.45
C ARG A 88 -32.55 -11.85 -14.99
N THR A 89 -32.24 -13.15 -15.08
CA THR A 89 -33.21 -14.23 -14.78
C THR A 89 -32.73 -15.32 -13.82
N SER A 90 -31.56 -15.22 -13.20
CA SER A 90 -31.13 -16.24 -12.24
C SER A 90 -30.28 -15.67 -11.10
N GLU A 91 -30.92 -15.00 -10.14
CA GLU A 91 -30.37 -14.87 -8.79
C GLU A 91 -31.48 -14.57 -7.76
N ALA A 92 -32.52 -15.40 -7.83
CA ALA A 92 -33.21 -15.85 -6.63
C ALA A 92 -32.47 -17.12 -6.15
N ASP A 93 -31.25 -16.97 -5.62
CA ASP A 93 -30.66 -18.04 -4.81
C ASP A 93 -29.93 -17.44 -3.60
N THR A 94 -30.64 -17.52 -2.50
CA THR A 94 -30.25 -17.05 -1.18
C THR A 94 -29.19 -18.00 -0.62
N LYS A 95 -27.91 -17.67 -0.79
CA LYS A 95 -26.86 -18.25 0.06
C LYS A 95 -26.31 -17.17 0.98
N LYS A 96 -26.85 -17.17 2.20
CA LYS A 96 -26.28 -16.43 3.33
C LYS A 96 -24.80 -16.83 3.46
N PRO A 97 -23.86 -15.88 3.57
CA PRO A 97 -22.47 -16.22 3.87
C PRO A 97 -22.44 -17.02 5.17
N SER A 98 -21.63 -18.07 5.18
CA SER A 98 -21.40 -18.90 6.36
C SER A 98 -20.73 -18.05 7.46
N HIS A 99 -20.86 -18.47 8.72
CA HIS A 99 -20.42 -17.66 9.88
C HIS A 99 -18.89 -17.48 9.95
N ASP A 100 -18.11 -18.29 9.23
CA ASP A 100 -16.67 -18.45 9.44
C ASP A 100 -15.78 -17.96 8.28
N ASP A 101 -16.35 -17.43 7.19
CA ASP A 101 -15.56 -16.89 6.09
C ASP A 101 -15.06 -15.47 6.45
N PRO A 102 -13.73 -15.19 6.38
CA PRO A 102 -13.20 -13.86 6.64
C PRO A 102 -13.83 -12.84 5.71
N LEU A 103 -14.45 -11.81 6.29
CA LEU A 103 -15.02 -10.72 5.51
C LEU A 103 -13.90 -9.99 4.74
N PRO A 104 -14.14 -9.62 3.47
CA PRO A 104 -13.15 -8.87 2.70
C PRO A 104 -12.90 -7.50 3.34
N PRO A 105 -11.65 -6.99 3.30
CA PRO A 105 -11.34 -5.68 3.83
C PRO A 105 -12.06 -4.57 3.04
N ASN A 106 -12.35 -3.46 3.71
CA ASN A 106 -12.87 -2.26 3.05
C ASN A 106 -11.76 -1.53 2.28
N LYS A 107 -12.14 -0.48 1.53
CA LYS A 107 -11.21 0.31 0.68
C LYS A 107 -10.04 0.92 1.45
N ASN A 108 -10.18 1.08 2.77
CA ASN A 108 -9.22 1.75 3.64
C ASN A 108 -8.54 0.75 4.59
N ASN A 109 -8.29 -0.48 4.12
CA ASN A 109 -7.58 -1.55 4.84
C ASN A 109 -8.18 -1.93 6.21
N GLY A 110 -9.45 -1.63 6.44
CA GLY A 110 -10.16 -2.03 7.66
C GLY A 110 -11.34 -2.95 7.34
N LEU A 111 -12.37 -2.90 8.19
CA LEU A 111 -13.54 -3.75 8.04
C LEU A 111 -14.83 -2.99 8.37
N ASP A 112 -15.86 -3.25 7.56
CA ASP A 112 -17.19 -2.71 7.76
C ASP A 112 -18.05 -3.76 8.49
N MET A 113 -18.41 -3.48 9.74
CA MET A 113 -19.29 -4.31 10.54
C MET A 113 -20.69 -3.69 10.63
N LYS A 114 -21.65 -4.45 11.16
CA LYS A 114 -23.03 -3.94 11.33
C LYS A 114 -23.14 -2.81 12.36
N ASN A 115 -22.27 -2.82 13.37
CA ASN A 115 -22.36 -1.93 14.53
C ASN A 115 -21.35 -0.77 14.50
N TYR A 116 -20.28 -0.92 13.74
CA TYR A 116 -19.24 0.08 13.55
C TYR A 116 -18.41 -0.29 12.33
N SER A 117 -17.74 0.69 11.74
CA SER A 117 -16.72 0.46 10.73
C SER A 117 -15.39 0.99 11.23
N TRP A 118 -14.30 0.41 10.75
CA TRP A 118 -12.98 0.95 11.03
C TRP A 118 -12.12 0.91 9.77
N SER A 119 -11.13 1.79 9.74
CA SER A 119 -10.16 1.92 8.66
C SER A 119 -8.78 2.15 9.25
N GLN A 120 -7.76 1.72 8.52
CA GLN A 120 -6.38 1.81 8.97
C GLN A 120 -5.48 2.41 7.90
N THR A 121 -4.62 3.32 8.34
CA THR A 121 -3.44 3.76 7.59
C THR A 121 -2.17 3.26 8.28
N ILE A 122 -1.00 3.55 7.70
CA ILE A 122 0.28 3.24 8.34
C ILE A 122 0.46 4.02 9.66
N GLY A 123 -0.16 5.21 9.77
CA GLY A 123 0.01 6.11 10.91
C GLY A 123 -1.05 5.95 11.99
N ASP A 124 -2.29 5.62 11.62
CA ASP A 124 -3.43 5.66 12.53
C ASP A 124 -4.54 4.65 12.19
N VAL A 125 -5.46 4.51 13.13
CA VAL A 125 -6.69 3.73 13.00
C VAL A 125 -7.86 4.66 13.29
N MET A 126 -8.83 4.71 12.38
CA MET A 126 -10.07 5.44 12.55
C MET A 126 -11.22 4.47 12.76
N VAL A 127 -11.97 4.66 13.85
CA VAL A 127 -13.18 3.87 14.16
C VAL A 127 -14.39 4.79 14.08
N GLN A 128 -15.42 4.36 13.38
CA GLN A 128 -16.66 5.09 13.15
C GLN A 128 -17.83 4.28 13.71
N VAL A 129 -18.50 4.84 14.70
CA VAL A 129 -19.61 4.19 15.40
C VAL A 129 -20.88 5.00 15.17
N PRO A 130 -21.87 4.47 14.43
CA PRO A 130 -23.16 5.12 14.28
C PRO A 130 -23.87 5.21 15.63
N VAL A 131 -24.27 6.42 16.02
CA VAL A 131 -25.03 6.67 17.25
C VAL A 131 -26.47 7.08 16.91
N PRO A 132 -27.45 6.78 17.77
CA PRO A 132 -28.82 7.26 17.60
C PRO A 132 -28.92 8.80 17.58
N LEU A 133 -29.89 9.34 16.85
CA LEU A 133 -30.16 10.78 16.79
C LEU A 133 -30.42 11.36 18.19
N GLY A 134 -29.87 12.55 18.45
CA GLY A 134 -29.99 13.23 19.75
C GLY A 134 -29.07 12.67 20.84
N THR A 135 -28.12 11.79 20.49
CA THR A 135 -27.09 11.33 21.44
C THR A 135 -26.23 12.52 21.86
N LYS A 136 -26.27 12.85 23.15
CA LYS A 136 -25.42 13.91 23.71
C LYS A 136 -24.06 13.36 24.07
N LYS A 137 -23.01 14.16 23.94
CA LYS A 137 -21.63 13.81 24.36
C LYS A 137 -21.52 13.25 25.78
N LYS A 138 -22.38 13.70 26.72
CA LYS A 138 -22.38 13.22 28.12
C LYS A 138 -22.87 11.78 28.27
N LEU A 139 -23.55 11.24 27.26
CA LEU A 139 -24.02 9.87 27.22
C LEU A 139 -23.02 8.95 26.52
N VAL A 140 -22.03 9.48 25.81
CA VAL A 140 -21.01 8.66 25.16
C VAL A 140 -19.96 8.23 26.19
N ILE A 141 -19.69 6.94 26.23
CA ILE A 141 -18.61 6.33 27.00
C ILE A 141 -17.54 5.94 25.98
N CYS A 142 -16.38 6.57 26.07
CA CYS A 142 -15.23 6.29 25.22
C CYS A 142 -13.98 6.27 26.11
N ASP A 143 -13.52 5.06 26.46
CA ASP A 143 -12.29 4.85 27.22
C ASP A 143 -11.23 4.24 26.30
N ILE A 144 -10.25 5.04 25.93
CA ILE A 144 -9.09 4.61 25.12
C ILE A 144 -7.93 4.36 26.08
N LYS A 145 -7.51 3.11 26.21
CA LYS A 145 -6.30 2.73 26.95
C LYS A 145 -5.22 2.27 25.97
N ASN A 146 -4.02 2.07 26.50
CA ASN A 146 -2.88 1.62 25.69
C ASN A 146 -3.19 0.33 24.94
N THR A 147 -3.86 -0.64 25.56
CA THR A 147 -4.12 -1.95 24.95
C THR A 147 -5.60 -2.29 24.83
N SER A 148 -6.53 -1.40 25.19
CA SER A 148 -7.97 -1.72 25.16
C SER A 148 -8.79 -0.52 24.73
N LEU A 149 -9.86 -0.78 23.98
CA LEU A 149 -10.79 0.24 23.53
C LEU A 149 -12.20 -0.11 24.01
N ARG A 150 -12.83 0.83 24.72
CA ARG A 150 -14.23 0.72 25.14
C ARG A 150 -15.05 1.86 24.58
N VAL A 151 -16.07 1.53 23.80
CA VAL A 151 -16.97 2.51 23.20
C VAL A 151 -18.41 2.06 23.39
N GLY A 152 -19.27 2.97 23.83
CA GLY A 152 -20.69 2.70 23.97
C GLY A 152 -21.51 3.93 24.32
N VAL A 153 -22.84 3.78 24.29
CA VAL A 153 -23.77 4.80 24.76
C VAL A 153 -24.28 4.38 26.14
N LYS A 154 -24.24 5.29 27.10
CA LYS A 154 -24.68 5.08 28.48
C LYS A 154 -26.14 4.63 28.50
N GLY A 155 -26.39 3.46 29.08
CA GLY A 155 -27.71 2.83 29.13
C GLY A 155 -27.97 1.80 28.02
N GLN A 156 -27.06 1.68 27.05
CA GLN A 156 -27.02 0.60 26.06
C GLN A 156 -25.85 -0.36 26.39
N PRO A 157 -25.86 -1.59 25.84
CA PRO A 157 -24.67 -2.44 25.85
C PRO A 157 -23.48 -1.72 25.21
N LEU A 158 -22.27 -2.00 25.70
CA LEU A 158 -21.04 -1.48 25.08
C LEU A 158 -20.94 -2.03 23.66
N LEU A 159 -20.69 -1.14 22.71
CA LEU A 159 -20.57 -1.49 21.29
C LEU A 159 -19.21 -2.15 21.02
N ILE A 160 -18.18 -1.70 21.74
CA ILE A 160 -16.81 -2.22 21.68
C ILE A 160 -16.33 -2.36 23.13
N ASP A 161 -15.85 -3.54 23.51
CA ASP A 161 -15.26 -3.82 24.82
C ASP A 161 -14.19 -4.90 24.69
N ASP A 162 -13.18 -4.62 23.86
CA ASP A 162 -12.18 -5.59 23.43
C ASP A 162 -10.75 -5.05 23.60
N GLU A 163 -9.80 -5.99 23.57
CA GLU A 163 -8.37 -5.70 23.54
C GLU A 163 -7.95 -5.28 22.13
N LEU A 164 -7.13 -4.23 22.04
CA LEU A 164 -6.57 -3.77 20.79
C LEU A 164 -5.50 -4.75 20.30
N PHE A 165 -5.39 -4.92 18.99
CA PHE A 165 -4.37 -5.78 18.37
C PHE A 165 -2.94 -5.36 18.75
N GLN A 166 -2.70 -4.06 18.91
CA GLN A 166 -1.42 -3.51 19.31
C GLN A 166 -1.61 -2.31 20.24
N ALA A 167 -0.56 -2.03 21.02
CA ALA A 167 -0.46 -0.88 21.90
C ALA A 167 -0.60 0.45 21.14
N VAL A 168 -1.46 1.35 21.63
CA VAL A 168 -1.69 2.68 21.07
C VAL A 168 -1.23 3.78 22.02
N LYS A 169 -0.73 4.88 21.46
CA LYS A 169 -0.31 6.04 22.24
C LYS A 169 -1.54 6.86 22.66
N VAL A 170 -2.00 6.61 23.88
CA VAL A 170 -3.21 7.24 24.44
C VAL A 170 -3.19 8.77 24.36
N CYS A 171 -2.02 9.41 24.55
CA CYS A 171 -1.90 10.87 24.48
C CYS A 171 -2.16 11.46 23.08
N GLU A 172 -2.06 10.65 22.03
CA GLU A 172 -2.32 11.06 20.64
C GLU A 172 -3.68 10.54 20.13
N SER A 173 -4.38 9.75 20.95
CA SER A 173 -5.70 9.23 20.62
C SER A 173 -6.77 10.21 21.10
N TYR A 174 -7.74 10.48 20.24
CA TYR A 174 -8.88 11.35 20.55
C TYR A 174 -10.15 10.77 19.94
N TRP A 175 -11.29 11.22 20.45
CA TRP A 175 -12.59 10.90 19.90
C TRP A 175 -13.42 12.17 19.78
N THR A 176 -14.28 12.18 18.78
CA THR A 176 -15.26 13.24 18.53
C THR A 176 -16.64 12.62 18.38
N LEU A 177 -17.67 13.42 18.60
CA LEU A 177 -19.04 13.05 18.31
C LEU A 177 -19.54 14.01 17.24
N GLU A 178 -19.90 13.45 16.08
CA GLU A 178 -20.50 14.21 14.99
C GLU A 178 -22.02 14.20 15.16
N ASP A 179 -22.61 15.39 15.18
CA ASP A 179 -24.05 15.56 15.25
C ASP A 179 -24.59 15.70 13.83
N ASN A 180 -25.32 14.68 13.37
CA ASN A 180 -25.98 14.69 12.06
C ASN A 180 -27.36 15.34 12.18
N GLU A 181 -27.47 16.53 12.76
CA GLU A 181 -28.71 17.31 12.71
C GLU A 181 -28.87 17.87 11.28
N THR A 182 -29.54 17.11 10.42
CA THR A 182 -30.25 17.61 9.24
C THR A 182 -31.44 16.73 8.91
#